data_AF-A0A848QM33-F1
#
_entry.id   AF-A0A848QM33-F1
#
_cell.length_a   1.000
_cell.length_b   1.000
_cell.length_c   1.000
_cell.angle_alpha   90.00
_cell.angle_beta   90.00
_cell.angle_gamma   90.00
#
_symmetry.space_group_name_H-M   'P 1'
#
loop_
_entity.id
_entity.type
_entity.pdbx_description
1 polymer ?
#
loop_
_entity_poly.entity_id
_entity_poly.type
_entity_poly.pdbx_seq_one_letter_code
_entity_poly.pdbx_strand_id
1 'polypeptide(L)'
;MRAAPLTILLLLAGCGVSETSDGTDSDMPARSWKYYTAHPAEIGPMQEICRRWAGSNAPASAQPAVVTTNCRAAAFAKSQLQLTR
;
A
#
# COMPACT_ATOMS: atom_id res chain seq x y z
N MET A 1 48.33 -15.41 16.92
CA MET A 1 47.35 -14.31 16.90
C MET A 1 46.17 -14.82 16.09
N ARG A 2 45.10 -15.28 16.76
CA ARG A 2 43.97 -15.98 16.10
C ARG A 2 42.64 -15.37 16.57
N ALA A 3 41.78 -15.19 15.57
CA ALA A 3 40.34 -14.93 15.61
C ALA A 3 39.88 -13.58 16.19
N ALA A 4 39.60 -12.64 15.29
CA ALA A 4 38.70 -11.52 15.54
C ALA A 4 37.25 -12.04 15.56
N PRO A 5 36.47 -11.82 16.63
CA PRO A 5 35.09 -12.26 16.68
C PRO A 5 34.16 -11.24 16.00
N LEU A 6 33.45 -11.73 14.99
CA LEU A 6 32.02 -11.47 14.74
C LEU A 6 31.50 -10.04 14.94
N THR A 7 31.63 -9.21 13.91
CA THR A 7 30.78 -8.04 13.69
C THR A 7 29.52 -8.46 12.93
N ILE A 8 28.59 -9.15 13.60
CA ILE A 8 27.21 -9.33 13.12
C ILE A 8 26.30 -8.57 14.09
N LEU A 9 26.14 -7.27 13.87
CA LEU A 9 25.25 -6.42 14.69
C LEU A 9 24.50 -5.37 13.85
N LEU A 10 24.23 -5.67 12.57
CA LEU A 10 23.62 -4.71 11.63
C LEU A 10 22.20 -5.08 11.15
N LEU A 11 21.45 -5.92 11.87
CA LEU A 11 20.16 -6.42 11.36
C LEU A 11 18.90 -5.99 12.13
N LEU A 12 18.99 -5.11 13.13
CA LEU A 12 17.79 -4.67 13.87
C LEU A 12 17.72 -3.16 14.04
N ALA A 13 17.10 -2.48 13.07
CA ALA A 13 16.13 -1.40 13.31
C ALA A 13 15.69 -0.76 11.97
N GLY A 14 15.25 -1.60 11.03
CA GLY A 14 14.45 -1.16 9.89
C GLY A 14 12.97 -1.49 10.09
N CYS A 15 12.48 -1.55 11.34
CA CYS A 15 11.05 -1.63 11.60
C CYS A 15 10.53 -0.21 11.42
N GLY A 16 10.22 0.12 10.16
CA GLY A 16 9.75 1.43 9.75
C GLY A 16 8.61 1.87 10.67
N VAL A 17 8.70 3.11 11.13
CA VAL A 17 7.62 3.81 11.81
C VAL A 17 6.35 3.54 10.99
N SER A 18 5.46 2.70 11.52
CA SER A 18 4.14 2.54 10.96
C SER A 18 3.42 3.81 11.35
N GLU A 19 3.55 4.84 10.51
CA GLU A 19 2.53 5.88 10.43
C GLU A 19 1.25 5.13 10.06
N THR A 20 0.55 4.76 11.12
CA THR A 20 -0.74 4.10 11.06
C THR A 20 -1.59 5.11 10.34
N SER A 21 -2.05 4.73 9.14
CA SER A 21 -3.09 5.40 8.38
C SER A 21 -4.05 6.10 9.35
N ASP A 22 -3.99 7.44 9.39
CA ASP A 22 -4.57 8.29 10.44
C ASP A 22 -6.09 8.35 10.31
N GLY A 23 -6.78 7.21 10.40
CA GLY A 23 -8.24 7.01 10.30
C GLY A 23 -8.90 7.40 8.97
N THR A 24 -8.32 8.36 8.26
CA THR A 24 -8.86 9.15 7.15
C THR A 24 -8.96 8.31 5.88
N ASP A 25 -8.15 7.27 5.75
CA ASP A 25 -8.27 6.33 4.63
C ASP A 25 -9.61 5.55 4.69
N SER A 26 -10.32 5.54 5.82
CA SER A 26 -11.66 4.94 5.94
C SER A 26 -12.78 5.85 5.45
N ASP A 27 -12.57 7.17 5.41
CA ASP A 27 -13.58 8.16 5.03
C ASP A 27 -13.71 8.33 3.51
N MET A 28 -12.83 7.70 2.73
CA MET A 28 -12.91 7.75 1.28
C MET A 28 -14.16 7.01 0.76
N PRO A 29 -14.80 7.49 -0.30
CA PRO A 29 -15.89 6.76 -0.94
C PRO A 29 -15.38 5.48 -1.62
N ALA A 30 -16.23 4.46 -1.70
CA ALA A 30 -15.97 3.31 -2.55
C ALA A 30 -16.00 3.75 -4.03
N ARG A 31 -14.96 3.38 -4.77
CA ARG A 31 -14.80 3.68 -6.20
C ARG A 31 -14.71 2.40 -7.00
N SER A 32 -15.34 2.40 -8.17
CA SER A 32 -15.27 1.27 -9.11
C SER A 32 -14.04 1.39 -10.01
N TRP A 33 -13.71 0.30 -10.71
CA TRP A 33 -12.63 0.35 -11.70
C TRP A 33 -12.95 1.33 -12.84
N LYS A 34 -14.23 1.44 -13.25
CA LYS A 34 -14.67 2.39 -14.30
C LYS A 34 -14.38 3.83 -13.90
N TYR A 35 -14.55 4.16 -12.62
CA TYR A 35 -14.22 5.47 -12.08
C TYR A 35 -12.73 5.77 -12.27
N TYR A 36 -11.85 4.85 -11.86
CA TYR A 36 -10.41 5.02 -11.99
C TYR A 36 -9.93 5.04 -13.45
N THR A 37 -10.57 4.30 -14.35
CA THR A 37 -10.30 4.41 -15.79
C THR A 37 -10.65 5.79 -16.33
N ALA A 38 -11.76 6.38 -15.87
CA ALA A 38 -12.15 7.75 -16.24
C ALA A 38 -11.30 8.83 -15.55
N HIS A 39 -10.70 8.52 -14.40
CA HIS A 39 -9.88 9.43 -13.60
C HIS A 39 -8.47 8.83 -13.35
N PRO A 40 -7.65 8.65 -14.40
CA PRO A 40 -6.38 7.92 -14.30
C PRO A 40 -5.37 8.59 -13.35
N ALA A 41 -5.49 9.91 -13.14
CA ALA A 41 -4.67 10.66 -12.19
C ALA A 41 -4.87 10.20 -10.73
N GLU A 42 -6.03 9.64 -10.37
CA GLU A 42 -6.34 9.17 -9.02
C GLU A 42 -5.84 7.74 -8.74
N ILE A 43 -5.37 7.01 -9.76
CA ILE A 43 -4.81 5.66 -9.60
C ILE A 43 -3.54 5.70 -8.75
N GLY A 44 -2.64 6.64 -9.01
CA GLY A 44 -1.38 6.77 -8.27
C GLY A 44 -1.59 6.99 -6.77
N PRO A 45 -2.36 8.02 -6.36
CA PRO A 45 -2.72 8.24 -4.97
C PRO A 45 -3.36 7.02 -4.29
N MET A 46 -4.30 6.34 -4.96
CA MET A 46 -4.90 5.13 -4.39
C MET A 46 -3.85 4.01 -4.21
N GLN A 47 -2.97 3.80 -5.18
CA GLN A 47 -1.90 2.80 -5.08
C GLN A 47 -0.92 3.09 -3.95
N GLU A 48 -0.70 4.36 -3.62
CA GLU A 48 0.12 4.73 -2.46
C GLU A 48 -0.52 4.28 -1.15
N ILE A 49 -1.83 4.52 -0.98
CA ILE A 49 -2.59 4.05 0.18
C ILE A 49 -2.54 2.51 0.28
N CYS A 50 -2.71 1.82 -0.85
CA CYS A 50 -2.60 0.37 -0.91
C CYS A 50 -1.22 -0.13 -0.46
N ARG A 51 -0.14 0.53 -0.92
CA ARG A 51 1.23 0.18 -0.55
C ARG A 51 1.49 0.42 0.93
N ARG A 52 0.98 1.52 1.49
CA ARG A 52 1.12 1.83 2.92
C ARG A 52 0.48 0.74 3.79
N TRP A 53 -0.73 0.31 3.45
CA TRP A 53 -1.39 -0.78 4.15
C TRP A 53 -0.66 -2.12 3.98
N ALA A 54 -0.24 -2.46 2.76
CA ALA A 54 0.48 -3.70 2.48
C ALA A 54 1.84 -3.79 3.20
N GLY A 55 2.49 -2.64 3.42
CA GLY A 55 3.75 -2.54 4.17
C GLY A 55 3.56 -2.33 5.68
N SER A 56 2.33 -2.21 6.17
CA SER A 56 2.06 -2.02 7.60
C SER A 56 2.14 -3.34 8.36
N ASN A 57 2.46 -3.27 9.66
CA ASN A 57 2.34 -4.41 10.58
C ASN A 57 0.91 -4.60 11.12
N ALA A 58 -0.07 -3.84 10.61
CA ALA A 58 -1.44 -3.95 11.05
C ALA A 58 -2.04 -5.30 10.60
N PRO A 59 -2.88 -5.95 11.43
CA PRO A 59 -3.56 -7.16 11.01
C PRO A 59 -4.49 -6.86 9.83
N ALA A 60 -4.65 -7.82 8.92
CA ALA A 60 -5.48 -7.64 7.73
C ALA A 60 -6.95 -7.27 8.06
N SER A 61 -7.46 -7.71 9.22
CA SER A 61 -8.79 -7.36 9.71
C SER A 61 -8.94 -5.90 10.12
N ALA A 62 -7.83 -5.18 10.36
CA ALA A 62 -7.85 -3.75 10.66
C ALA A 62 -7.87 -2.88 9.40
N GLN A 63 -7.60 -3.45 8.22
CA GLN A 63 -7.70 -2.69 6.97
C GLN A 63 -9.17 -2.36 6.67
N PRO A 64 -9.53 -1.09 6.45
CA PRO A 64 -10.88 -0.72 6.05
C PRO A 64 -11.27 -1.39 4.73
N ALA A 65 -12.46 -1.98 4.67
CA ALA A 65 -12.95 -2.68 3.48
C ALA A 65 -13.00 -1.78 2.23
N VAL A 66 -13.20 -0.47 2.43
CA VAL A 66 -13.19 0.52 1.34
C VAL A 66 -11.80 0.66 0.72
N VAL A 67 -10.74 0.59 1.53
CA VAL A 67 -9.35 0.60 1.04
C VAL A 67 -9.11 -0.64 0.20
N THR A 68 -9.43 -1.84 0.70
CA THR A 68 -9.26 -3.09 -0.06
C THR A 68 -10.00 -3.05 -1.40
N THR A 69 -11.25 -2.57 -1.38
CA THR A 69 -12.09 -2.46 -2.58
C THR A 69 -11.48 -1.50 -3.60
N ASN A 70 -11.10 -0.31 -3.16
CA ASN A 70 -10.53 0.72 -4.02
C ASN A 70 -9.16 0.28 -4.56
N CYS A 71 -8.35 -0.44 -3.78
CA CYS A 71 -7.09 -1.01 -4.24
C CYS A 71 -7.26 -1.97 -5.40
N ARG A 72 -8.22 -2.90 -5.29
CA ARG A 72 -8.54 -3.85 -6.38
C ARG A 72 -9.03 -3.13 -7.62
N ALA A 73 -9.91 -2.14 -7.44
CA ALA A 73 -10.45 -1.33 -8.53
C ALA A 73 -9.37 -0.53 -9.26
N ALA A 74 -8.50 0.17 -8.52
CA ALA A 74 -7.41 0.96 -9.09
C ALA A 74 -6.34 0.09 -9.78
N ALA A 75 -6.01 -1.07 -9.21
CA ALA A 75 -5.11 -2.03 -9.84
C ALA A 75 -5.68 -2.54 -11.17
N PHE A 76 -6.94 -2.95 -11.19
CA PHE A 76 -7.60 -3.38 -12.42
C PHE A 76 -7.63 -2.26 -13.47
N ALA A 77 -8.03 -1.05 -13.08
CA ALA A 77 -8.07 0.09 -13.99
C ALA A 77 -6.69 0.41 -14.59
N LYS A 78 -5.62 0.34 -13.80
CA LYS A 78 -4.25 0.50 -14.29
C LYS A 78 -3.90 -0.55 -15.35
N SER A 79 -4.21 -1.82 -15.09
CA SER A 79 -3.99 -2.89 -16.06
C SER A 79 -4.79 -2.68 -17.34
N GLN A 80 -6.06 -2.28 -17.25
CA GLN A 80 -6.87 -1.96 -18.43
C GLN A 80 -6.23 -0.84 -19.27
N LEU A 81 -5.85 0.26 -18.63
CA LEU A 81 -5.22 1.40 -19.32
C LEU A 81 -3.88 1.07 -19.96
N GLN A 82 -3.14 0.10 -19.42
CA GLN A 82 -1.89 -0.40 -20.00
C GLN A 82 -2.12 -1.31 -21.21
N LEU A 83 -3.26 -2.01 -21.26
CA LEU A 83 -3.62 -2.89 -22.39
C LEU A 83 -4.23 -2.12 -23.56
N THR A 84 -4.87 -0.97 -23.29
CA THR A 84 -5.55 -0.16 -24.31
C THR A 84 -4.71 1.00 -24.85
N ARG A 85 -3.46 1.13 -24.42
CA ARG A 85 -2.52 2.16 -24.85
C ARG A 85 -1.48 1.56 -25.78
#